data_AF-A0A8T4KI49-F1
#
_entry.id   AF-A0A8T4KI49-F1
#
_cell.length_a   1.000
_cell.length_b   1.000
_cell.length_c   1.000
_cell.angle_alpha   90.00
_cell.angle_beta   90.00
_cell.angle_gamma   90.00
#
_symmetry.space_group_name_H-M   'P 1'
#
loop_
_entity.id
_entity.type
_entity.pdbx_description
1 polymer ?
#
loop_
_entity_poly.entity_id
_entity_poly.type
_entity_poly.pdbx_seq_one_letter_code
_entity_poly.pdbx_strand_id
1 'polypeptide(L)'
;MKKQQAIYKIWRMLLPFIFILVLIHFVKDVTQDILRVSSVLDVFGNVKEDISYFPETLKKIYFWFSVSSFFAEIFLLVSIPIVMRRKNFSKLEMMTMTLVIYLLVYFVIAVSLDPRITTLFKSSLAIF
;
A
#
# COMPACT_ATOMS: atom_id res chain seq x y z
N MET A 1 -10.81 28.13 1.05
CA MET A 1 -10.93 27.78 2.49
C MET A 1 -11.87 26.60 2.77
N LYS A 2 -13.17 26.63 2.41
CA LYS A 2 -14.12 25.53 2.73
C LYS A 2 -13.72 24.14 2.19
N LYS A 3 -13.17 24.06 0.96
CA LYS A 3 -12.72 22.78 0.35
C LYS A 3 -11.55 22.13 1.09
N GLN A 4 -10.56 22.92 1.52
CA GLN A 4 -9.40 22.41 2.27
C GLN A 4 -9.81 21.82 3.63
N GLN A 5 -10.79 22.43 4.30
CA GLN A 5 -11.35 21.89 5.54
C GLN A 5 -12.11 20.58 5.33
N ALA A 6 -12.81 20.42 4.20
CA ALA A 6 -13.52 19.19 3.88
C ALA A 6 -12.54 18.02 3.61
N ILE A 7 -11.50 18.25 2.80
CA ILE A 7 -10.46 17.25 2.52
C ILE A 7 -9.77 16.84 3.83
N TYR A 8 -9.44 17.80 4.69
CA TYR A 8 -8.83 17.49 5.99
C TYR A 8 -9.75 16.62 6.85
N LYS A 9 -11.05 16.94 6.95
CA LYS A 9 -12.00 16.11 7.71
C LYS A 9 -12.11 14.68 7.17
N ILE A 10 -12.18 14.52 5.85
CA ILE A 10 -12.23 13.20 5.20
C ILE A 10 -10.94 12.41 5.52
N TRP A 11 -9.78 13.04 5.33
CA TRP A 11 -8.49 12.44 5.69
C TRP A 11 -8.46 11.96 7.14
N ARG A 12 -8.87 12.81 8.08
CA ARG A 12 -8.92 12.48 9.52
C ARG A 12 -9.85 11.31 9.83
N MET A 13 -10.98 11.23 9.14
CA MET A 13 -11.94 10.14 9.27
C MET A 13 -11.42 8.82 8.69
N LEU A 14 -10.59 8.87 7.65
CA LEU A 14 -10.00 7.68 7.01
C LEU A 14 -8.78 7.12 7.77
N LEU A 15 -8.06 7.95 8.53
CA LEU A 15 -6.84 7.56 9.25
C LEU A 15 -6.95 6.26 10.07
N PRO A 16 -8.02 6.02 10.88
CA PRO A 16 -8.15 4.76 11.62
C PRO A 16 -8.24 3.54 10.72
N PHE A 17 -8.96 3.64 9.60
CA PHE A 17 -9.09 2.55 8.64
C PHE A 17 -7.77 2.27 7.92
N ILE A 18 -7.08 3.35 7.50
CA ILE A 18 -5.74 3.25 6.90
C ILE A 18 -4.77 2.59 7.88
N PHE A 19 -4.80 2.96 9.16
CA PHE A 19 -3.95 2.36 10.19
C PHE A 19 -4.17 0.86 10.32
N ILE A 20 -5.42 0.42 10.40
CA ILE A 20 -5.76 -1.00 10.49
C ILE A 20 -5.28 -1.75 9.25
N LEU A 21 -5.47 -1.19 8.06
CA LEU A 21 -5.01 -1.79 6.80
C LEU A 21 -3.48 -1.93 6.77
N VAL A 22 -2.75 -0.87 7.11
CA VAL A 22 -1.27 -0.89 7.18
C VAL A 22 -0.80 -1.90 8.23
N LEU A 23 -1.46 -1.99 9.39
CA LEU A 23 -1.13 -2.96 10.42
C LEU A 23 -1.34 -4.40 9.96
N ILE A 24 -2.49 -4.69 9.34
CA ILE A 24 -2.78 -6.02 8.80
C ILE A 24 -1.77 -6.39 7.71
N HIS A 25 -1.48 -5.46 6.80
CA HIS A 25 -0.51 -5.66 5.72
C HIS A 25 0.89 -5.94 6.28
N PHE A 26 1.37 -5.10 7.20
CA PHE A 26 2.68 -5.27 7.80
C PHE A 26 2.80 -6.60 8.57
N VAL A 27 1.76 -6.98 9.32
CA VAL A 27 1.74 -8.28 10.02
C VAL A 27 1.77 -9.43 9.02
N LYS A 28 1.05 -9.32 7.91
CA LYS A 28 1.09 -10.31 6.82
C LYS A 28 2.49 -10.43 6.25
N ASP A 29 3.14 -9.34 5.87
CA ASP A 29 4.48 -9.37 5.28
C ASP A 29 5.51 -9.95 6.27
N VAL A 30 5.46 -9.55 7.55
CA VAL A 30 6.34 -10.13 8.58
C VAL A 30 6.08 -11.64 8.74
N THR A 31 4.83 -12.08 8.77
CA THR A 31 4.50 -13.50 8.95
C THR A 31 4.87 -14.35 7.72
N GLN A 32 4.62 -13.84 6.51
CA GLN A 32 4.86 -14.55 5.25
C GLN A 32 6.33 -14.50 4.83
N ASP A 33 6.94 -13.30 4.80
CA ASP A 33 8.26 -13.11 4.20
C ASP A 33 9.39 -13.38 5.18
N ILE A 34 9.21 -12.98 6.44
CA ILE A 34 10.25 -13.14 7.48
C ILE A 34 10.09 -14.49 8.17
N LEU A 35 8.88 -14.80 8.65
CA LEU A 35 8.63 -16.01 9.45
C LEU A 35 8.30 -17.24 8.60
N ARG A 36 7.96 -17.07 7.31
CA ARG A 36 7.56 -18.16 6.39
C ARG A 36 6.39 -18.99 6.92
N VAL A 37 5.51 -18.37 7.71
CA VAL A 37 4.32 -18.99 8.28
C VAL A 37 3.12 -18.63 7.41
N SER A 38 2.37 -19.63 6.95
CA SER A 38 1.07 -19.41 6.31
C SER A 38 0.12 -18.79 7.34
N SER A 39 -0.42 -17.61 7.04
CA SER A 39 -1.29 -16.87 7.94
C SER A 39 -2.75 -16.97 7.50
N VAL A 40 -3.71 -16.74 8.40
CA VAL A 40 -5.13 -16.58 8.01
C VAL A 40 -5.30 -15.39 7.04
N LEU A 41 -4.34 -14.46 7.03
CA LEU A 41 -4.31 -13.33 6.10
C LEU A 41 -3.93 -13.74 4.67
N ASP A 42 -3.50 -14.99 4.45
CA ASP A 42 -3.25 -15.56 3.12
C ASP A 42 -4.54 -15.62 2.28
N VAL A 43 -5.71 -15.66 2.93
CA VAL A 43 -7.03 -15.61 2.28
C VAL A 43 -7.25 -14.29 1.54
N PHE A 44 -6.61 -13.20 1.97
CA PHE A 44 -6.65 -11.92 1.25
C PHE A 44 -5.80 -11.92 -0.03
N GLY A 45 -5.18 -13.05 -0.37
CA GLY A 45 -4.41 -13.24 -1.59
C GLY A 45 -2.98 -12.71 -1.45
N ASN A 46 -2.05 -13.40 -2.10
CA ASN A 46 -0.70 -12.89 -2.32
C ASN A 46 -0.62 -12.40 -3.76
N VAL A 47 -0.18 -11.15 -3.98
CA VAL A 47 0.04 -10.62 -5.34
C VAL A 47 1.29 -11.29 -5.88
N LYS A 48 1.18 -11.99 -7.01
CA LYS A 48 2.30 -12.67 -7.65
C LYS A 48 2.73 -11.85 -8.84
N GLU A 49 3.58 -10.89 -8.59
CA GLU A 49 4.09 -9.97 -9.60
C GLU A 49 4.98 -10.71 -10.60
N ASP A 50 4.68 -10.58 -11.90
CA ASP A 50 5.59 -11.01 -12.96
C ASP A 50 6.29 -9.78 -13.54
N ILE A 51 7.59 -9.67 -13.28
CA ILE A 51 8.46 -8.62 -13.85
C ILE A 51 9.47 -9.20 -14.84
N SER A 52 9.29 -10.44 -15.29
CA SER A 52 10.26 -11.15 -16.15
C SER A 52 10.56 -10.39 -17.44
N TYR A 53 9.55 -9.73 -18.00
CA TYR A 53 9.60 -8.95 -19.24
C TYR A 53 10.19 -7.54 -19.07
N PHE A 54 10.51 -7.09 -17.85
CA PHE A 54 11.12 -5.79 -17.64
C PHE A 54 12.63 -5.81 -17.99
N PRO A 55 13.15 -4.69 -18.56
CA PRO A 55 14.58 -4.43 -18.62
C PRO A 55 15.21 -4.47 -17.22
N GLU A 56 16.49 -4.83 -17.15
CA GLU A 56 17.23 -4.99 -15.89
C GLU A 56 17.20 -3.72 -15.00
N THR A 57 17.26 -2.54 -15.63
CA THR A 57 17.14 -1.26 -14.92
C THR A 57 15.80 -1.12 -14.22
N LEU A 58 14.70 -1.50 -14.87
CA LEU A 58 13.35 -1.42 -14.30
C LEU A 58 13.15 -2.48 -13.20
N LYS A 59 13.75 -3.67 -13.33
CA LYS A 59 13.77 -4.68 -12.25
C LYS A 59 14.44 -4.14 -10.98
N LYS A 60 15.60 -3.49 -11.11
CA LYS A 60 16.30 -2.88 -9.98
C LYS A 60 15.50 -1.75 -9.33
N ILE A 61 14.89 -0.90 -10.15
CA ILE A 61 14.00 0.17 -9.66
C ILE A 61 12.83 -0.44 -8.89
N TYR A 62 12.17 -1.44 -9.46
CA TYR A 62 11.04 -2.12 -8.84
C TYR A 62 11.41 -2.77 -7.50
N PHE A 63 12.55 -3.46 -7.46
CA PHE A 63 13.09 -4.04 -6.23
C PHE A 63 13.32 -2.97 -5.15
N TRP A 64 13.87 -1.81 -5.52
CA TRP A 64 14.02 -0.68 -4.61
C TRP A 64 12.68 -0.18 -4.07
N PHE A 65 11.65 -0.08 -4.92
CA PHE A 65 10.29 0.30 -4.50
C PHE A 65 9.70 -0.69 -3.49
N SER A 66 9.90 -1.99 -3.71
CA SER A 66 9.48 -3.05 -2.79
C SER A 66 10.18 -2.96 -1.43
N VAL A 67 11.49 -2.73 -1.41
CA VAL A 67 12.22 -2.55 -0.15
C VAL A 67 11.77 -1.26 0.56
N SER A 68 11.57 -0.17 -0.18
CA SER A 68 11.14 1.10 0.42
C SER A 68 9.69 1.08 0.90
N SER A 69 8.81 0.24 0.34
CA SER A 69 7.43 0.09 0.86
C SER A 69 7.42 -0.50 2.27
N PHE A 70 8.29 -1.47 2.56
CA PHE A 70 8.42 -2.01 3.91
C PHE A 70 8.81 -0.93 4.95
N PHE A 71 9.80 -0.08 4.63
CA PHE A 71 10.18 1.03 5.52
C PHE A 71 9.09 2.10 5.62
N ALA A 72 8.35 2.35 4.55
CA ALA A 72 7.21 3.26 4.56
C ALA A 72 6.10 2.75 5.50
N GLU A 73 5.83 1.45 5.51
CA GLU A 73 4.85 0.84 6.42
C GLU A 73 5.25 0.99 7.88
N ILE A 74 6.51 0.70 8.24
CA ILE A 74 7.03 0.94 9.59
C ILE A 74 6.83 2.40 10.00
N PHE A 75 7.17 3.33 9.11
CA PHE A 75 6.97 4.75 9.36
C PHE A 75 5.49 5.10 9.56
N LEU A 76 4.59 4.52 8.77
CA LEU A 76 3.14 4.75 8.88
C LEU A 76 2.56 4.19 10.19
N LEU A 77 3.03 3.03 10.65
CA LEU A 77 2.62 2.44 11.92
C LEU A 77 2.91 3.35 13.12
N VAL A 78 3.99 4.14 13.05
CA VAL A 78 4.34 5.11 14.09
C VAL A 78 3.67 6.47 13.85
N SER A 79 3.71 6.97 12.61
CA SER A 79 3.25 8.33 12.29
C SER A 79 1.74 8.49 12.37
N ILE A 80 0.95 7.49 11.95
CA ILE A 80 -0.52 7.58 11.96
C ILE A 80 -1.07 7.78 13.39
N PRO A 81 -0.72 6.98 14.41
CA PRO A 81 -1.18 7.21 15.78
C PRO A 81 -0.81 8.59 16.31
N ILE A 82 0.39 9.09 15.99
CA ILE A 82 0.84 10.43 16.39
C ILE A 82 -0.02 11.50 15.71
N VAL A 83 -0.26 11.37 14.40
CA VAL A 83 -1.09 12.29 13.63
C VAL A 83 -2.51 12.30 14.17
N MET A 84 -3.11 11.14 14.44
CA MET A 84 -4.48 11.01 14.98
C MET A 84 -4.69 11.77 16.31
N ARG A 85 -3.65 11.94 17.13
CA ARG A 85 -3.74 12.69 18.40
C ARG A 85 -3.60 14.20 18.22
N ARG A 86 -3.09 14.67 17.08
CA ARG A 86 -2.90 16.10 16.80
C ARG A 86 -4.20 16.75 16.31
N LYS A 87 -4.37 18.03 16.62
CA LYS A 87 -5.53 18.84 16.20
C LYS A 87 -5.29 19.68 14.93
N ASN A 88 -4.02 19.93 14.60
CA ASN A 88 -3.62 20.81 13.50
C ASN A 88 -2.81 20.04 12.46
N PHE A 89 -2.98 20.43 11.19
CA PHE A 89 -2.18 19.92 10.09
C PHE A 89 -0.70 20.25 10.30
N SER A 90 0.18 19.26 10.08
CA SER A 90 1.62 19.41 10.32
C SER A 90 2.44 18.77 9.20
N LYS A 91 3.75 19.06 9.15
CA LYS A 91 4.66 18.43 8.18
C LYS A 91 4.62 16.90 8.27
N LEU A 92 4.48 16.35 9.47
CA LEU A 92 4.31 14.91 9.69
C LEU A 92 3.05 14.38 9.01
N GLU A 93 1.93 15.10 9.11
CA GLU A 93 0.66 14.71 8.48
C GLU A 93 0.76 14.74 6.95
N MET A 94 1.45 15.73 6.39
CA MET A 94 1.77 15.77 4.96
C MET A 94 2.64 14.57 4.54
N MET A 95 3.67 14.22 5.31
CA MET A 95 4.50 13.04 5.03
C MET A 95 3.70 11.74 5.11
N THR A 96 2.85 11.57 6.13
CA THR A 96 1.94 10.43 6.27
C THR A 96 1.00 10.33 5.06
N MET A 97 0.39 11.45 4.63
CA MET A 97 -0.45 11.47 3.43
C MET A 97 0.32 11.03 2.17
N THR A 98 1.51 11.58 1.96
CA THR A 98 2.35 11.24 0.80
C THR A 98 2.72 9.76 0.79
N LEU A 99 3.06 9.18 1.94
CA LEU A 99 3.42 7.76 2.04
C LEU A 99 2.22 6.83 1.82
N VAL A 100 1.03 7.21 2.29
CA VAL A 100 -0.21 6.47 1.98
C VAL A 100 -0.48 6.48 0.47
N ILE A 101 -0.35 7.64 -0.19
CA ILE A 101 -0.52 7.75 -1.64
C ILE A 101 0.54 6.92 -2.38
N TYR A 102 1.79 6.98 -1.94
CA TYR A 102 2.89 6.18 -2.47
C TYR A 102 2.58 4.67 -2.41
N LEU A 103 2.14 4.16 -1.25
CA LEU A 103 1.79 2.74 -1.10
C LEU A 103 0.57 2.36 -1.94
N LEU A 104 -0.43 3.22 -2.07
CA LEU A 104 -1.58 2.98 -2.94
C LEU A 104 -1.17 2.88 -4.41
N VAL A 105 -0.32 3.78 -4.89
CA VAL A 105 0.20 3.75 -6.26
C VAL A 105 1.04 2.49 -6.48
N TYR A 106 1.92 2.16 -5.53
CA TYR A 106 2.73 0.95 -5.59
C TYR A 106 1.86 -0.31 -5.64
N PHE A 107 0.82 -0.40 -4.80
CA PHE A 107 -0.14 -1.50 -4.81
C PHE A 107 -0.86 -1.64 -6.16
N VAL A 108 -1.33 -0.54 -6.75
CA VAL A 108 -1.96 -0.56 -8.08
C VAL A 108 -0.99 -1.08 -9.14
N ILE A 109 0.28 -0.68 -9.09
CA ILE A 109 1.32 -1.18 -9.98
C ILE A 109 1.51 -2.69 -9.75
N ALA A 110 1.75 -3.13 -8.53
CA ALA A 110 1.93 -4.55 -8.20
C ALA A 110 0.76 -5.43 -8.69
N VAL A 111 -0.48 -4.99 -8.45
CA VAL A 111 -1.70 -5.67 -8.92
C VAL A 111 -1.77 -5.74 -10.44
N SER A 112 -1.36 -4.69 -11.15
CA SER A 112 -1.35 -4.67 -12.61
C SER A 112 -0.30 -5.62 -13.21
N LEU A 113 0.74 -5.95 -12.45
CA LEU A 113 1.80 -6.88 -12.81
C LEU A 113 1.46 -8.33 -12.43
N ASP A 114 0.34 -8.61 -11.75
CA ASP A 114 -0.10 -9.97 -11.47
C ASP A 114 -0.79 -10.57 -12.71
N PRO A 115 -0.22 -11.65 -13.31
CA PRO A 115 -0.75 -12.26 -14.52
C PRO A 115 -2.14 -12.87 -14.32
N ARG A 116 -2.50 -13.28 -13.09
CA ARG A 116 -3.81 -13.88 -12.80
C ARG A 116 -4.92 -12.82 -12.87
N ILE A 117 -4.61 -11.61 -12.44
CA ILE A 117 -5.55 -10.48 -12.44
C ILE A 117 -5.70 -9.92 -13.85
N THR A 118 -4.59 -9.72 -14.58
CA THR A 118 -4.65 -9.27 -15.99
C THR A 118 -5.39 -10.27 -16.89
N THR A 119 -5.29 -11.57 -16.62
CA THR A 119 -6.03 -12.59 -17.38
C THR A 119 -7.53 -12.55 -17.10
N LEU A 120 -7.95 -12.33 -15.84
CA LEU A 120 -9.36 -12.15 -15.45
C LEU A 120 -10.01 -10.91 -16.10
N PHE A 121 -9.27 -9.80 -16.22
CA PHE A 121 -9.75 -8.61 -16.94
C PHE A 121 -9.85 -8.83 -18.45
N LYS A 122 -8.89 -9.57 -19.05
CA LYS A 122 -8.95 -9.90 -20.48
C LYS A 122 -10.09 -10.86 -20.82
N SER A 123 -10.32 -11.88 -19.99
CA SER A 123 -11.40 -12.86 -20.23
C SER A 123 -12.80 -12.26 -20.05
N SER A 124 -12.97 -11.29 -19.16
CA SER A 124 -14.25 -10.58 -18.97
C SER A 124 -14.56 -9.58 -20.09
N LEU A 125 -13.55 -9.03 -20.77
CA LEU A 125 -13.72 -8.18 -21.95
C LEU A 125 -13.93 -8.98 -23.24
N ALA A 126 -13.50 -10.24 -23.30
CA ALA A 126 -13.69 -11.12 -24.47
C ALA A 126 -15.10 -11.73 -24.58
N ILE A 127 -15.99 -11.42 -23.63
CA ILE A 127 -17.39 -11.90 -23.58
C ILE A 127 -18.37 -10.85 -24.15
N PHE A 128 -17.87 -9.67 -24.57
CA PHE A 128 -18.62 -8.64 -25.31
C PHE A 128 -18.04 -8.46 -26.71
#